data_AF-A0A951F6M7-F1
#
_entry.id   AF-A0A951F6M7-F1
#
_cell.length_a   1.000
_cell.length_b   1.000
_cell.length_c   1.000
_cell.angle_alpha   90.00
_cell.angle_beta   90.00
_cell.angle_gamma   90.00
#
_symmetry.space_group_name_H-M   'P 1'
#
loop_
_entity.id
_entity.type
_entity.pdbx_description
1 polymer ?
#
loop_
_entity_poly.entity_id
_entity_poly.type
_entity_poly.pdbx_seq_one_letter_code
_entity_poly.pdbx_strand_id
1 'polypeptide(L)'
;MVHDIRTGQAGRELGKGLVLWHWCRAKAWYICDVMDVAKIKGPYATPKGLSHGFGIKAVTVGVPLNMLQEWLGHAELSMTSIHADAVGPEAKQIAERM
;
A
#
# COMPACT_ATOMS: atom_id res chain seq x y z
N MET A 1 -4.39 20.48 10.18
CA MET A 1 -3.38 19.40 10.36
C MET A 1 -4.10 18.10 10.05
N VAL A 2 -3.53 17.21 9.23
CA VAL A 2 -4.26 16.01 8.76
C VAL A 2 -4.43 15.02 9.95
N HIS A 3 -5.68 14.72 10.29
CA HIS A 3 -6.11 13.79 11.36
C HIS A 3 -5.61 14.07 12.80
N ASP A 4 -5.23 15.32 13.11
CA ASP A 4 -4.84 15.77 14.47
C ASP A 4 -3.79 14.88 15.18
N ILE A 5 -2.95 14.18 14.41
CA ILE A 5 -2.00 13.18 14.92
C ILE A 5 -1.04 13.80 15.94
N ARG A 6 -0.44 14.95 15.60
CA ARG A 6 0.53 15.61 16.50
C ARG A 6 -0.14 16.13 17.77
N THR A 7 -1.38 16.62 17.65
CA THR A 7 -2.19 17.06 18.79
C THR A 7 -2.48 15.90 19.73
N GLY A 8 -2.86 14.74 19.19
CA GLY A 8 -3.08 13.52 19.97
C GLY A 8 -1.81 13.02 20.67
N GLN A 9 -0.68 13.02 19.95
CA GLN A 9 0.62 12.60 20.50
C GLN A 9 1.17 13.51 21.60
N ALA A 10 0.83 14.80 21.58
CA ALA A 10 1.26 15.75 22.61
C ALA A 10 0.48 15.62 23.93
N GLY A 11 -0.64 14.88 23.94
CA GLY A 11 -1.44 14.64 25.14
C GLY A 11 -0.77 13.68 26.13
N ARG A 12 -1.17 13.75 27.40
CA ARG A 12 -0.66 12.90 28.49
C ARG A 12 -0.78 11.39 28.20
N GLU A 13 -1.82 11.01 27.45
CA GLU A 13 -2.11 9.63 27.07
C GLU A 13 -1.59 9.26 25.67
N LEU A 14 -0.79 10.12 25.02
CA LEU A 14 -0.20 9.89 23.69
C LEU A 14 -1.24 9.48 22.61
N GLY A 15 -2.46 9.99 22.71
CA GLY A 15 -3.55 9.68 21.79
C GLY A 15 -4.20 8.31 21.99
N LYS A 16 -3.97 7.65 23.13
CA LYS A 16 -4.63 6.38 23.47
C LYS A 16 -6.15 6.54 23.45
N GLY A 17 -6.82 5.68 22.69
CA GLY A 17 -8.29 5.71 22.51
C GLY A 17 -8.78 6.62 21.40
N LEU A 18 -7.91 7.44 20.78
CA LEU A 18 -8.27 8.18 19.58
C LEU A 18 -8.26 7.26 18.36
N VAL A 19 -9.30 7.35 17.54
CA VAL A 19 -9.36 6.66 16.26
C VAL A 19 -8.87 7.59 15.16
N LEU A 20 -7.92 7.12 14.35
CA LEU A 20 -7.47 7.88 13.18
C LEU A 20 -8.60 8.04 12.15
N TRP A 21 -9.46 7.03 12.08
CA TRP A 21 -10.56 6.96 11.13
C TRP A 21 -11.86 6.57 11.84
N HIS A 22 -12.92 7.36 11.63
CA HIS A 22 -14.25 7.13 12.21
C HIS A 22 -15.15 6.25 11.34
N TRP A 23 -14.56 5.40 10.50
CA TRP A 23 -15.30 4.56 9.57
C TRP A 23 -14.86 3.09 9.62
N CYS A 24 -15.73 2.20 9.15
CA CYS A 24 -15.47 0.76 9.11
C CYS A 24 -14.95 0.32 7.73
N ARG A 25 -14.50 -0.94 7.63
CA ARG A 25 -14.00 -1.56 6.39
C ARG A 25 -14.95 -1.39 5.20
N ALA A 26 -16.26 -1.48 5.41
CA ALA A 26 -17.22 -1.35 4.31
C ALA A 26 -17.11 0.02 3.62
N LYS A 27 -16.87 1.08 4.38
CA LYS A 27 -16.71 2.43 3.84
C LYS A 27 -15.37 2.62 3.11
N ALA A 28 -14.33 1.85 3.47
CA ALA A 28 -13.04 1.88 2.78
C ALA A 28 -13.12 1.46 1.30
N TRP A 29 -14.19 0.79 0.87
CA TRP A 29 -14.44 0.50 -0.54
C TRP A 29 -14.61 1.75 -1.42
N TYR A 30 -14.78 2.96 -0.84
CA TYR A 30 -14.73 4.22 -1.59
C TYR A 30 -13.42 4.40 -2.39
N ILE A 31 -12.36 3.66 -2.04
CA ILE A 31 -11.12 3.61 -2.83
C ILE A 31 -11.44 3.25 -4.29
N CYS A 32 -12.42 2.40 -4.57
CA CYS A 32 -12.83 2.11 -5.95
C CYS A 32 -13.34 3.36 -6.67
N ASP A 33 -14.09 4.23 -6.00
CA ASP A 33 -14.57 5.49 -6.57
C ASP A 33 -13.39 6.44 -6.84
N VAL A 34 -12.40 6.49 -5.94
CA VAL A 34 -11.17 7.27 -6.15
C VAL A 34 -10.37 6.74 -7.35
N MET A 35 -10.26 5.42 -7.48
CA MET A 35 -9.61 4.77 -8.63
C MET A 35 -10.35 5.07 -9.94
N ASP A 36 -11.69 5.15 -9.89
CA ASP A 36 -12.52 5.54 -11.02
C ASP A 36 -12.22 6.96 -11.51
N VAL A 37 -12.17 7.92 -10.57
CA VAL A 37 -11.79 9.32 -10.82
C VAL A 37 -10.36 9.42 -11.38
N ALA A 38 -9.45 8.59 -10.88
CA ALA A 38 -8.08 8.47 -11.37
C ALA A 38 -7.96 7.74 -12.72
N LYS A 39 -9.09 7.31 -13.32
CA LYS A 39 -9.17 6.57 -14.59
C LYS A 39 -8.42 5.22 -14.56
N ILE A 40 -8.31 4.61 -13.38
CA ILE A 40 -7.75 3.28 -13.21
C ILE A 40 -8.88 2.26 -13.44
N LYS A 41 -8.76 1.42 -14.46
CA LYS A 41 -9.80 0.49 -14.91
C LYS A 41 -9.26 -0.92 -15.03
N GLY A 42 -10.13 -1.92 -14.83
CA GLY A 42 -9.78 -3.33 -14.97
C GLY A 42 -9.83 -4.11 -13.65
N PRO A 43 -9.43 -5.39 -13.64
CA PRO A 43 -9.57 -6.27 -12.48
C PRO A 43 -8.74 -5.83 -11.26
N TYR A 44 -7.70 -5.02 -11.48
CA TYR A 44 -6.85 -4.45 -10.44
C TYR A 44 -7.40 -3.15 -9.84
N ALA A 45 -8.52 -2.61 -10.34
CA ALA A 45 -9.19 -1.42 -9.79
C ALA A 45 -9.94 -1.74 -8.48
N THR A 46 -9.20 -2.25 -7.50
CA THR A 46 -9.69 -2.66 -6.18
C THR A 46 -8.67 -2.30 -5.10
N PRO A 47 -9.06 -2.25 -3.81
CA PRO A 47 -8.11 -2.01 -2.71
C PRO A 47 -6.98 -3.05 -2.67
N LYS A 48 -7.28 -4.32 -3.00
CA LYS A 48 -6.25 -5.38 -3.09
C LYS A 48 -5.29 -5.11 -4.25
N GLY A 49 -5.82 -4.74 -5.42
CA GLY A 49 -5.01 -4.40 -6.57
C GLY A 49 -4.12 -3.17 -6.32
N LEU A 50 -4.61 -2.18 -5.57
CA LEU A 50 -3.82 -1.03 -5.14
C LEU A 50 -2.63 -1.44 -4.26
N SER A 51 -2.86 -2.28 -3.24
CA SER A 51 -1.78 -2.83 -2.40
C SER A 51 -0.78 -3.64 -3.22
N HIS A 52 -1.25 -4.43 -4.18
CA HIS A 52 -0.37 -5.20 -5.06
C HIS A 52 0.48 -4.31 -5.98
N GLY A 53 -0.12 -3.28 -6.57
CA GLY A 53 0.57 -2.29 -7.40
C GLY A 53 1.60 -1.49 -6.61
N PHE A 54 1.34 -1.19 -5.32
CA PHE A 54 2.34 -0.61 -4.43
C PHE A 54 3.56 -1.51 -4.29
N GLY A 55 3.37 -2.81 -4.04
CA GLY A 55 4.46 -3.78 -3.94
C GLY A 55 5.27 -3.89 -5.23
N ILE A 56 4.60 -3.99 -6.39
CA ILE A 56 5.28 -3.96 -7.69
C ILE A 56 6.09 -2.68 -7.83
N LYS A 57 5.49 -1.51 -7.58
CA LYS A 57 6.20 -0.22 -7.71
C LYS A 57 7.41 -0.15 -6.79
N ALA A 58 7.32 -0.64 -5.55
CA ALA A 58 8.42 -0.69 -4.60
C ALA A 58 9.61 -1.50 -5.14
N VAL A 59 9.37 -2.72 -5.64
CA VAL A 59 10.40 -3.53 -6.30
C VAL A 59 10.94 -2.80 -7.54
N THR A 60 10.04 -2.22 -8.33
CA THR A 60 10.37 -1.43 -9.53
C THR A 60 10.97 -0.06 -9.19
N VAL A 61 11.30 0.28 -7.93
CA VAL A 61 12.18 1.42 -7.57
C VAL A 61 13.38 1.00 -6.71
N GLY A 62 13.60 -0.32 -6.55
CA GLY A 62 14.79 -0.87 -5.92
C GLY A 62 14.64 -1.11 -4.42
N VAL A 63 13.41 -1.13 -3.89
CA VAL A 63 13.16 -1.49 -2.50
C VAL A 63 13.48 -2.98 -2.31
N PRO A 64 14.35 -3.35 -1.36
CA PRO A 64 14.63 -4.74 -1.03
C PRO A 64 13.38 -5.50 -0.53
N LEU A 65 13.25 -6.77 -0.90
CA LEU A 65 12.06 -7.57 -0.56
C LEU A 65 11.83 -7.73 0.95
N ASN A 66 12.87 -7.76 1.76
CA ASN A 66 12.74 -7.80 3.22
C ASN A 66 12.12 -6.51 3.79
N MET A 67 12.47 -5.34 3.24
CA MET A 67 11.84 -4.08 3.65
C MET A 67 10.39 -4.00 3.17
N LEU A 68 10.12 -4.45 1.93
CA LEU A 68 8.76 -4.49 1.42
C LEU A 68 7.87 -5.43 2.24
N GLN A 69 8.42 -6.58 2.68
CA GLN A 69 7.73 -7.52 3.56
C GLN A 69 7.31 -6.85 4.87
N GLU A 70 8.20 -6.08 5.50
CA GLU A 70 7.90 -5.32 6.72
C GLU A 70 6.80 -4.29 6.49
N TRP A 71 6.83 -3.55 5.38
CA TRP A 71 5.82 -2.53 5.07
C TRP A 71 4.44 -3.11 4.80
N LEU A 72 4.38 -4.27 4.14
CA LEU A 72 3.13 -4.98 3.85
C LEU A 72 2.63 -5.81 5.04
N GLY A 73 3.46 -6.01 6.06
CA GLY A 73 3.13 -6.84 7.22
C GLY A 73 2.99 -8.34 6.87
N HIS A 74 3.72 -8.81 5.86
CA HIS A 74 3.68 -10.22 5.45
C HIS A 74 4.53 -11.09 6.39
N ALA A 75 3.95 -12.18 6.89
CA ALA A 75 4.65 -13.11 7.79
C ALA A 75 5.80 -13.88 7.10
N GLU A 76 5.68 -14.14 5.80
CA GLU A 76 6.65 -14.90 5.01
C GLU A 76 7.09 -14.11 3.79
N LEU A 77 8.38 -14.24 3.44
CA LEU A 77 8.95 -13.60 2.25
C LEU A 77 8.36 -14.15 0.95
N SER A 78 7.92 -15.40 0.94
CA SER A 78 7.21 -16.07 -0.17
C SER A 78 5.95 -15.32 -0.60
N MET A 79 5.23 -14.70 0.34
CA MET A 79 4.06 -13.86 0.04
C MET A 79 4.45 -12.53 -0.61
N THR A 80 5.67 -12.05 -0.35
CA THR A 80 6.18 -10.78 -0.89
C THR A 80 6.89 -10.97 -2.23
N SER A 81 7.50 -12.13 -2.47
CA SER A 81 8.23 -12.41 -3.71
C SER A 81 7.36 -12.32 -4.96
N ILE A 82 6.04 -12.52 -4.84
CA ILE A 82 5.09 -12.34 -5.95
C ILE A 82 5.14 -10.94 -6.58
N HIS A 83 5.64 -9.92 -5.86
CA HIS A 83 5.80 -8.57 -6.40
C HIS A 83 7.05 -8.42 -7.28
N ALA A 84 8.02 -9.32 -7.15
CA ALA A 84 9.20 -9.41 -8.03
C ALA A 84 8.91 -10.18 -9.31
N ASP A 85 7.89 -11.06 -9.30
CA ASP A 85 7.42 -11.81 -10.47
C ASP A 85 6.49 -10.98 -11.39
N ALA A 86 6.69 -9.65 -11.42
CA ALA A 86 5.92 -8.76 -12.27
C ALA A 86 6.13 -9.09 -13.76
N VAL A 87 5.12 -8.82 -14.58
CA VAL A 87 5.14 -9.06 -16.03
C VAL A 87 5.02 -7.76 -16.81
N GLY A 88 5.47 -7.74 -18.06
CA GLY A 88 5.32 -6.57 -18.94
C GLY A 88 6.35 -5.45 -18.67
N PRO A 89 5.95 -4.16 -18.75
CA PRO A 89 6.86 -3.02 -18.58
C PRO A 89 7.61 -3.01 -17.24
N GLU A 90 6.99 -3.49 -16.17
CA GLU A 90 7.58 -3.56 -14.84
C GLU A 90 8.68 -4.63 -14.78
N ALA A 91 8.48 -5.78 -15.43
CA ALA A 91 9.51 -6.81 -15.58
C ALA A 91 10.75 -6.25 -16.29
N LYS A 92 10.54 -5.46 -17.36
CA LYS A 92 11.62 -4.79 -18.10
C LYS A 92 12.39 -3.82 -17.20
N GLN A 93 11.69 -2.98 -16.43
CA GLN A 93 12.32 -2.03 -15.50
C GLN A 93 13.14 -2.71 -14.40
N ILE A 94 12.70 -3.87 -13.93
CA ILE A 94 13.48 -4.69 -12.97
C ILE A 94 14.74 -5.22 -13.65
N ALA A 95 14.62 -5.76 -14.87
CA ALA A 95 15.76 -6.30 -15.63
C ALA A 95 16.80 -5.23 -16.04
N GLU A 96 16.38 -4.00 -16.31
CA GLU A 96 17.27 -2.86 -16.67
C GLU A 96 18.27 -2.48 -15.57
N ARG A 97 18.17 -3.08 -14.37
CA ARG A 97 19.06 -2.83 -13.23
C ARG A 97 20.12 -3.90 -13.02
N MET A 98 20.07 -4.98 -13.80
CA MET A 98 21.14 -5.98 -13.86
C MET A 98 22.31 -5.41 -14.67
#